data_AF-A0ABD2P2F6-F1
#
_entry.id   AF-A0ABD2P2F6-F1
#
_cell.length_a   1.000
_cell.length_b   1.000
_cell.length_c   1.000
_cell.angle_alpha   90.00
_cell.angle_beta   90.00
_cell.angle_gamma   90.00
#
_symmetry.space_group_name_H-M   'P 1'
#
loop_
_entity.id
_entity.type
_entity.pdbx_description
1 polymer ?
#
loop_
_entity_poly.entity_id
_entity_poly.type
_entity_poly.pdbx_seq_one_letter_code
_entity_poly.pdbx_strand_id
1 'polypeptide(L)'
;MSSQFDKEGRYFAYLADDGRLKIWNTASNSLDQEYVPDLHLTSPCTCLQFIESWSNTRKNGSPRKKKRRDSTSELSTDIILGTTSGRLIVYSISKGDVSSVIDGDINLPIGCLSPNNDEIFYSGAEENVVVWNISQKIIINKWKCGNDKISAILAVPNTEKLLTASKNIKLWNVQNKTLLKTFRGHSSEVSLLQGIPQSDILETKYVISGSKGDRLLNCWNISEDVKDENTTASFLMEDTARNISLHITDDGSMKLAATVTSGVVHIFQLVLNGKCTKPVKPKSTIQVVSDTGQKNDVIIPIPIVSCFFKNEDNLLVTYGSSIVFTFEDVALINNKLICLIRESSKIQPNEIRTNKVLAPIVGNNVNYITPYNNVASTTKRKAKGKLEVPMEERLENLKLNKLEYGKIPTTDNMAQLLLQGLRSKDQNIIKAVFCRKEEQVIKNTVRRLPLAVISELVKELTTFIQGKTVLSHTGALWLRHLLQTHAALLISNPNLSDLLAPVLNSIENRLTLQSPLSRLRGRLKLIVSQITETSNEGPKEDVEALVTFNDKDLSDSDREIEMAELLNSASENEWAEESSSDQEMQNNDESDTSDNEDM
;
A
#
# COMPACT_ATOMS: atom_id res chain seq x y z
N MET A 1 6.10 3.83 4.30
CA MET A 1 6.68 2.82 5.20
C MET A 1 7.04 3.50 6.51
N SER A 2 6.60 2.97 7.65
CA SER A 2 7.17 3.30 8.97
C SER A 2 7.51 1.99 9.69
N SER A 3 8.46 2.02 10.63
CA SER A 3 8.89 0.83 11.36
C SER A 3 9.43 1.21 12.73
N GLN A 4 9.01 0.50 13.79
CA GLN A 4 9.47 0.76 15.15
C GLN A 4 9.53 -0.54 15.95
N PHE A 5 10.31 -0.54 17.03
CA PHE A 5 10.28 -1.56 18.06
C PHE A 5 9.48 -1.08 19.28
N ASP A 6 8.93 -2.03 20.04
CA ASP A 6 8.51 -1.84 21.43
C ASP A 6 9.70 -1.34 22.29
N LYS A 7 9.43 -0.67 23.43
CA LYS A 7 10.48 -0.16 24.34
C LYS A 7 11.39 -1.26 24.89
N GLU A 8 10.88 -2.48 25.05
CA GLU A 8 11.64 -3.67 25.46
C GLU A 8 12.17 -4.48 24.26
N GLY A 9 11.92 -4.05 23.02
CA GLY A 9 12.31 -4.78 21.81
C GLY A 9 11.59 -6.13 21.60
N ARG A 10 10.52 -6.43 22.35
CA ARG A 10 9.74 -7.69 22.25
C ARG A 10 8.92 -7.80 20.96
N TYR A 11 8.36 -6.68 20.53
CA TYR A 11 7.57 -6.57 19.30
C TYR A 11 8.21 -5.62 18.31
N PHE A 12 8.04 -5.90 17.02
CA PHE A 12 8.40 -5.03 15.92
C PHE A 12 7.17 -4.74 15.07
N ALA A 13 6.85 -3.47 14.89
CA ALA A 13 5.77 -3.01 14.03
C ALA A 13 6.35 -2.50 12.70
N TYR A 14 5.78 -2.95 11.58
CA TYR A 14 6.02 -2.38 10.26
C TYR A 14 4.69 -1.95 9.63
N LEU A 15 4.64 -0.70 9.20
CA LEU A 15 3.55 -0.13 8.43
C LEU A 15 3.93 -0.11 6.96
N ALA A 16 3.25 -0.94 6.17
CA ALA A 16 3.44 -1.07 4.73
C ALA A 16 2.82 0.11 3.96
N ASP A 17 3.22 0.29 2.69
CA ASP A 17 2.76 1.42 1.86
C ASP A 17 1.30 1.30 1.39
N ASP A 18 0.66 0.15 1.57
CA ASP A 18 -0.78 -0.05 1.41
C ASP A 18 -1.58 0.24 2.71
N GLY A 19 -0.90 0.72 3.75
CA GLY A 19 -1.51 1.12 5.03
C GLY A 19 -1.67 -0.02 6.04
N ARG A 20 -1.28 -1.27 5.71
CA ARG A 20 -1.34 -2.40 6.64
C ARG A 20 -0.31 -2.26 7.76
N LEU A 21 -0.75 -2.49 8.99
CA LEU A 21 0.15 -2.71 10.13
C LEU A 21 0.40 -4.21 10.26
N LYS A 22 1.67 -4.62 10.28
CA LYS A 22 2.12 -5.97 10.63
C LYS A 22 2.95 -5.92 11.91
N ILE A 23 2.76 -6.90 12.78
CA ILE A 23 3.44 -7.00 14.07
C ILE A 23 4.10 -8.38 14.17
N TRP A 24 5.41 -8.38 14.40
CA TRP A 24 6.20 -9.58 14.66
C TRP A 24 6.64 -9.62 16.12
N ASN A 25 6.76 -10.83 16.65
CA ASN A 25 7.42 -11.10 17.92
C ASN A 25 8.89 -11.46 17.65
N THR A 26 9.80 -10.73 18.31
CA THR A 26 11.23 -10.76 18.00
C THR A 26 11.95 -11.97 18.59
N ALA A 27 11.33 -12.66 19.56
CA ALA A 27 11.89 -13.86 20.19
C ALA A 27 11.47 -15.15 19.47
N SER A 28 10.24 -15.22 18.96
CA SER A 28 9.74 -16.34 18.16
C SER A 28 10.04 -16.23 16.66
N ASN A 29 10.40 -15.03 16.19
CA ASN A 29 10.61 -14.72 14.77
C ASN A 29 9.34 -14.97 13.91
N SER A 30 8.16 -14.83 14.52
CA SER A 30 6.84 -15.01 13.88
C SER A 30 6.18 -13.68 13.54
N LEU A 31 5.36 -13.68 12.49
CA LEU A 31 4.32 -12.67 12.30
C LEU A 31 3.15 -13.06 13.21
N ASP A 32 2.85 -12.24 14.21
CA ASP A 32 1.83 -12.53 15.22
C ASP A 32 0.48 -11.94 14.80
N GLN A 33 0.48 -10.72 14.22
CA GLN A 33 -0.74 -10.00 13.84
C GLN A 33 -0.55 -9.20 12.53
N GLU A 34 -1.60 -9.15 11.69
CA GLU A 34 -1.71 -8.27 10.52
C GLU A 34 -3.05 -7.53 10.58
N TYR A 35 -3.01 -6.23 10.88
CA TYR A 35 -4.16 -5.34 10.80
C TYR A 35 -4.24 -4.73 9.40
N VAL A 36 -5.30 -5.10 8.68
CA VAL A 36 -5.65 -4.55 7.37
C VAL A 36 -6.72 -3.49 7.57
N PRO A 37 -6.46 -2.20 7.32
CA PRO A 37 -7.51 -1.19 7.34
C PRO A 37 -8.48 -1.39 6.16
N ASP A 38 -9.78 -1.23 6.40
CA ASP A 38 -10.80 -1.28 5.35
C ASP A 38 -10.62 -0.09 4.38
N LEU A 39 -9.89 -0.27 3.28
CA LEU A 39 -9.60 0.79 2.30
C LEU A 39 -10.84 1.43 1.64
N HIS A 40 -12.04 0.87 1.84
CA HIS A 40 -13.31 1.43 1.38
C HIS A 40 -13.99 2.36 2.39
N LEU A 41 -13.55 2.39 3.65
CA LEU A 41 -14.17 3.13 4.76
C LEU A 41 -13.13 3.90 5.61
N THR A 42 -11.87 3.48 5.60
CA THR A 42 -10.79 4.00 6.42
C THR A 42 -9.63 4.48 5.56
N SER A 43 -9.05 5.63 5.94
CA SER A 43 -7.83 6.15 5.34
C SER A 43 -6.63 5.24 5.67
N PRO A 44 -5.69 5.03 4.74
CA PRO A 44 -4.46 4.30 5.04
C PRO A 44 -3.69 4.98 6.17
N CYS A 45 -3.04 4.16 6.99
CA CYS A 45 -2.18 4.62 8.07
C CYS A 45 -0.84 5.14 7.49
N THR A 46 -0.33 6.22 8.07
CA THR A 46 0.85 6.97 7.57
C THR A 46 2.07 6.82 8.47
N CYS A 47 1.86 6.82 9.78
CA CYS A 47 2.88 6.69 10.81
C CYS A 47 2.36 5.86 11.99
N LEU A 48 3.29 5.33 12.80
CA LEU A 48 3.00 4.45 13.93
C LEU A 48 3.86 4.84 15.13
N GLN A 49 3.37 4.59 16.35
CA GLN A 49 4.10 4.80 17.60
C GLN A 49 3.64 3.80 18.68
N PHE A 50 4.59 3.09 19.33
CA PHE A 50 4.31 2.23 20.48
C PHE A 50 4.03 3.02 21.77
N ILE A 51 3.20 2.44 22.65
CA ILE A 51 2.78 2.97 23.95
C ILE A 51 2.61 1.80 24.94
N GLU A 52 2.83 2.04 26.22
CA GLU A 52 2.35 1.14 27.29
C GLU A 52 0.87 1.41 27.56
N SER A 53 0.06 0.36 27.67
CA SER A 53 -1.40 0.48 27.78
C SER A 53 -1.87 0.98 29.15
N TRP A 54 -3.11 1.47 29.17
CA TRP A 54 -3.79 1.96 30.36
C TRP A 54 -4.14 0.84 31.36
N SER A 55 -3.20 0.51 32.27
CA SER A 55 -3.42 -0.47 33.33
C SER A 55 -4.24 0.09 34.52
N ASN A 56 -5.52 0.41 34.27
CA ASN A 56 -6.56 0.69 35.29
C ASN A 56 -6.14 1.56 36.49
N THR A 57 -6.09 2.89 36.31
CA THR A 57 -6.31 3.78 37.46
C THR A 57 -7.67 3.49 38.09
N ARG A 58 -7.71 3.33 39.42
CA ARG A 58 -8.87 2.74 40.12
C ARG A 58 -10.07 3.68 40.08
N LYS A 59 -11.13 3.30 39.36
CA LYS A 59 -12.49 3.81 39.69
C LYS A 59 -12.81 3.39 41.12
N ASN A 60 -13.10 4.36 42.00
CA ASN A 60 -13.47 4.11 43.40
C ASN A 60 -14.85 3.44 43.51
N GLY A 61 -14.89 2.12 43.31
CA GLY A 61 -16.04 1.26 43.57
C GLY A 61 -15.98 0.66 44.99
N SER A 62 -17.14 0.55 45.65
CA SER A 62 -17.24 0.09 47.04
C SER A 62 -16.78 -1.37 47.25
N PRO A 63 -16.20 -1.71 48.42
CA PRO A 63 -15.54 -2.99 48.62
C PRO A 63 -16.53 -4.16 48.81
N ARG A 64 -16.68 -5.02 47.79
CA ARG A 64 -17.33 -6.34 47.95
C ARG A 64 -16.44 -7.50 47.50
N LYS A 65 -15.97 -8.25 48.52
CA LYS A 65 -15.44 -9.62 48.54
C LYS A 65 -14.47 -10.03 47.40
N LYS A 66 -13.18 -9.99 47.73
CA LYS A 66 -12.08 -10.62 46.95
C LYS A 66 -12.39 -12.09 46.59
N LYS A 67 -12.26 -12.44 45.32
CA LYS A 67 -11.87 -13.79 44.89
C LYS A 67 -10.40 -13.69 44.47
N ARG A 68 -9.52 -14.54 45.02
CA ARG A 68 -8.08 -14.50 44.67
C ARG A 68 -7.91 -14.89 43.20
N ARG A 69 -7.19 -14.05 42.46
CA ARG A 69 -6.68 -14.29 41.10
C ARG A 69 -5.32 -13.62 41.08
N ASP A 70 -4.27 -14.36 40.80
CA ASP A 70 -2.90 -13.88 41.02
C ASP A 70 -2.54 -12.79 40.01
N SER A 71 -1.90 -11.72 40.51
CA SER A 71 -1.76 -10.45 39.80
C SER A 71 -0.35 -10.29 39.24
N THR A 72 -0.04 -11.07 38.22
CA THR A 72 1.02 -10.71 37.28
C THR A 72 0.44 -9.65 36.35
N SER A 73 0.71 -8.37 36.63
CA SER A 73 0.26 -7.26 35.78
C SER A 73 1.15 -7.16 34.55
N GLU A 74 0.87 -7.98 33.55
CA GLU A 74 1.43 -7.83 32.20
C GLU A 74 1.06 -6.43 31.69
N LEU A 75 2.06 -5.57 31.47
CA LEU A 75 1.86 -4.31 30.76
C LEU A 75 1.54 -4.66 29.32
N SER A 76 0.26 -4.60 28.96
CA SER A 76 -0.15 -4.68 27.56
C SER A 76 0.50 -3.51 26.82
N THR A 77 0.98 -3.75 25.61
CA THR A 77 1.48 -2.70 24.73
C THR A 77 0.47 -2.41 23.63
N ASP A 78 0.26 -1.12 23.39
CA ASP A 78 -0.68 -0.58 22.41
C ASP A 78 0.11 0.23 21.37
N ILE A 79 -0.43 0.36 20.16
CA ILE A 79 0.16 1.13 19.06
C ILE A 79 -0.84 2.21 18.66
N ILE A 80 -0.40 3.48 18.56
CA ILE A 80 -1.17 4.50 17.84
C ILE A 80 -0.70 4.61 16.40
N LEU A 81 -1.66 4.64 15.49
CA LEU A 81 -1.50 4.89 14.07
C LEU A 81 -2.09 6.26 13.71
N GLY A 82 -1.33 7.06 12.97
CA GLY A 82 -1.84 8.24 12.28
C GLY A 82 -2.45 7.84 10.93
N THR A 83 -3.53 8.51 10.51
CA THR A 83 -4.21 8.26 9.24
C THR A 83 -4.15 9.46 8.30
N THR A 84 -4.34 9.25 6.99
CA THR A 84 -4.49 10.37 6.04
C THR A 84 -5.74 11.22 6.26
N SER A 85 -6.75 10.71 6.97
CA SER A 85 -7.96 11.46 7.36
C SER A 85 -7.76 12.39 8.57
N GLY A 86 -6.62 12.32 9.26
CA GLY A 86 -6.39 13.10 10.49
C GLY A 86 -6.99 12.49 11.76
N ARG A 87 -7.34 11.20 11.72
CA ARG A 87 -7.77 10.40 12.88
C ARG A 87 -6.57 9.68 13.49
N LEU A 88 -6.60 9.48 14.81
CA LEU A 88 -5.74 8.51 15.48
C LEU A 88 -6.48 7.19 15.67
N ILE A 89 -5.82 6.07 15.36
CA ILE A 89 -6.33 4.73 15.64
C ILE A 89 -5.43 4.14 16.73
N VAL A 90 -6.02 3.81 17.88
CA VAL A 90 -5.35 3.05 18.95
C VAL A 90 -5.63 1.56 18.73
N TYR A 91 -4.58 0.77 18.55
CA TYR A 91 -4.62 -0.66 18.32
C TYR A 91 -3.98 -1.39 19.50
N SER A 92 -4.64 -2.40 20.08
CA SER A 92 -4.10 -3.12 21.25
C SER A 92 -3.60 -4.50 20.88
N ILE A 93 -2.28 -4.71 21.04
CA ILE A 93 -1.62 -5.98 20.69
C ILE A 93 -2.18 -7.12 21.54
N SER A 94 -2.54 -6.84 22.79
CA SER A 94 -3.17 -7.82 23.71
C SER A 94 -4.54 -8.34 23.26
N LYS A 95 -5.23 -7.63 22.36
CA LYS A 95 -6.56 -7.99 21.84
C LYS A 95 -6.54 -8.40 20.37
N GLY A 96 -5.57 -7.90 19.60
CA GLY A 96 -5.54 -8.02 18.14
C GLY A 96 -6.47 -7.03 17.41
N ASP A 97 -7.08 -6.09 18.14
CA ASP A 97 -8.16 -5.22 17.68
C ASP A 97 -7.86 -3.72 17.90
N VAL A 98 -8.56 -2.88 17.13
CA VAL A 98 -8.66 -1.44 17.36
C VAL A 98 -9.39 -1.18 18.69
N SER A 99 -8.69 -0.65 19.69
CA SER A 99 -9.25 -0.34 21.00
C SER A 99 -10.01 0.99 21.02
N SER A 100 -9.63 1.94 20.16
CA SER A 100 -10.44 3.13 19.86
C SER A 100 -9.97 3.89 18.63
N VAL A 101 -10.89 4.60 17.99
CA VAL A 101 -10.59 5.68 17.04
C VAL A 101 -10.83 7.01 17.75
N ILE A 102 -9.91 7.95 17.60
CA ILE A 102 -10.04 9.33 18.06
C ILE A 102 -10.13 10.22 16.81
N ASP A 103 -11.26 10.92 16.69
CA ASP A 103 -11.49 11.93 15.67
C ASP A 103 -11.59 13.32 16.34
N GLY A 104 -11.42 14.37 15.54
CA GLY A 104 -11.43 15.76 16.00
C GLY A 104 -11.43 16.76 14.85
N ASP A 105 -12.09 16.40 13.75
CA ASP A 105 -12.39 17.27 12.60
C ASP A 105 -11.18 17.98 11.97
N ILE A 106 -9.98 17.37 12.08
CA ILE A 106 -8.76 17.93 11.51
C ILE A 106 -8.78 17.86 9.99
N ASN A 107 -9.21 16.73 9.43
CA ASN A 107 -9.27 16.44 7.99
C ASN A 107 -7.95 16.72 7.23
N LEU A 108 -6.80 16.59 7.91
CA LEU A 108 -5.45 16.70 7.34
C LEU A 108 -4.64 15.45 7.70
N PRO A 109 -3.76 14.95 6.80
CA PRO A 109 -2.97 13.76 7.06
C PRO A 109 -1.96 13.99 8.18
N ILE A 110 -1.94 13.06 9.14
CA ILE A 110 -0.94 13.06 10.22
C ILE A 110 0.36 12.46 9.66
N GLY A 111 1.44 13.24 9.64
CA GLY A 111 2.74 12.82 9.12
C GLY A 111 3.60 12.11 10.16
N CYS A 112 3.53 12.54 11.42
CA CYS A 112 4.38 12.07 12.51
C CYS A 112 3.68 12.15 13.87
N LEU A 113 4.15 11.35 14.83
CA LEU A 113 3.60 11.18 16.17
C LEU A 113 4.74 11.22 17.21
N SER A 114 4.43 11.67 18.43
CA SER A 114 5.32 11.51 19.58
C SER A 114 4.51 11.41 20.89
N PRO A 115 4.84 10.45 21.78
CA PRO A 115 4.30 10.43 23.14
C PRO A 115 4.97 11.53 23.97
N ASN A 116 4.26 12.11 24.95
CA ASN A 116 4.89 12.86 26.04
C ASN A 116 4.87 12.04 27.32
N ASN A 117 3.64 11.75 27.74
CA ASN A 117 3.24 10.94 28.89
C ASN A 117 2.06 10.08 28.40
N ASP A 118 1.64 9.08 29.17
CA ASP A 118 0.67 8.07 28.74
C ASP A 118 -0.71 8.65 28.32
N GLU A 119 -1.06 9.84 28.80
CA GLU A 119 -2.30 10.54 28.43
C GLU A 119 -2.16 11.52 27.25
N ILE A 120 -0.97 12.09 27.01
CA ILE A 120 -0.79 13.28 26.14
C ILE A 120 0.12 12.96 24.95
N PHE A 121 -0.43 13.12 23.75
CA PHE A 121 0.24 12.83 22.49
C PHE A 121 0.28 14.04 21.56
N TYR A 122 1.41 14.19 20.86
CA TYR A 122 1.60 15.22 19.84
C TYR A 122 1.60 14.60 18.45
N SER A 123 0.90 15.23 17.50
CA SER A 123 0.93 14.85 16.09
C SER A 123 1.23 16.04 15.18
N GLY A 124 2.08 15.85 14.17
CA GLY A 124 2.24 16.80 13.07
C GLY A 124 1.19 16.55 11.99
N ALA A 125 0.28 17.50 11.77
CA ALA A 125 -0.78 17.46 10.75
C ALA A 125 -0.59 18.62 9.76
N GLU A 126 0.09 18.33 8.65
CA GLU A 126 0.69 19.32 7.75
C GLU A 126 1.55 20.37 8.50
N GLU A 127 1.12 21.63 8.52
CA GLU A 127 1.80 22.75 9.20
C GLU A 127 1.46 22.87 10.70
N ASN A 128 0.50 22.08 11.17
CA ASN A 128 -0.10 22.21 12.50
C ASN A 128 0.44 21.17 13.47
N VAL A 129 0.70 21.58 14.71
CA VAL A 129 0.77 20.66 15.85
C VAL A 129 -0.64 20.50 16.41
N VAL A 130 -1.00 19.24 16.70
CA VAL A 130 -2.21 18.91 17.46
C VAL A 130 -1.82 18.10 18.69
N VAL A 131 -2.46 18.42 19.81
CA VAL A 131 -2.28 17.76 21.11
C VAL A 131 -3.54 17.01 21.46
N TRP A 132 -3.39 15.72 21.72
CA TRP A 132 -4.48 14.78 21.99
C TRP A 132 -4.44 14.32 23.44
N ASN A 133 -5.62 14.17 24.04
CA ASN A 133 -5.79 13.40 25.27
C ASN A 133 -6.33 12.01 24.91
N ILE A 134 -5.58 10.94 25.17
CA ILE A 134 -6.03 9.57 24.88
C ILE A 134 -7.15 9.17 25.86
N SER A 135 -6.98 9.42 27.15
CA SER A 135 -7.93 9.06 28.22
C SER A 135 -9.33 9.63 28.02
N GLN A 136 -9.41 10.86 27.48
CA GLN A 136 -10.64 11.59 27.19
C GLN A 136 -11.08 11.47 25.72
N LYS A 137 -10.21 11.01 24.81
CA LYS A 137 -10.43 10.93 23.36
C LYS A 137 -10.81 12.27 22.72
N ILE A 138 -10.12 13.35 23.09
CA ILE A 138 -10.34 14.70 22.54
C ILE A 138 -9.03 15.37 22.13
N ILE A 139 -9.12 16.36 21.24
CA ILE A 139 -8.05 17.34 21.02
C ILE A 139 -8.07 18.34 22.17
N ILE A 140 -6.94 18.45 22.89
CA ILE A 140 -6.73 19.50 23.90
C ILE A 140 -6.42 20.83 23.22
N ASN A 141 -5.58 20.81 22.19
CA ASN A 141 -4.93 22.02 21.66
C ASN A 141 -4.48 21.84 20.21
N LYS A 142 -4.52 22.92 19.42
CA LYS A 142 -4.10 22.99 18.02
C LYS A 142 -3.43 24.34 17.75
N TRP A 143 -2.30 24.36 17.05
CA TRP A 143 -1.66 25.59 16.56
C TRP A 143 -0.80 25.36 15.31
N LYS A 144 -0.60 26.42 14.52
CA LYS A 144 0.26 26.41 13.33
C LYS A 144 1.71 26.73 13.72
N CYS A 145 2.66 25.91 13.26
CA CYS A 145 4.10 26.00 13.60
C CYS A 145 4.90 26.88 12.61
N GLY A 146 4.41 27.04 11.39
CA GLY A 146 5.05 27.80 10.31
C GLY A 146 4.37 27.50 8.99
N ASN A 147 5.05 27.78 7.88
CA ASN A 147 4.53 27.52 6.52
C ASN A 147 5.15 26.27 5.87
N ASP A 148 5.94 25.50 6.65
CA ASP A 148 6.58 24.27 6.22
C ASP A 148 5.82 23.07 6.82
N LYS A 149 5.69 21.99 6.05
CA LYS A 149 5.16 20.71 6.53
C LYS A 149 6.03 20.14 7.65
N ILE A 150 5.42 19.68 8.74
CA ILE A 150 6.09 18.98 9.82
C ILE A 150 6.36 17.53 9.37
N SER A 151 7.62 17.18 9.21
CA SER A 151 8.08 15.86 8.76
C SER A 151 8.40 14.92 9.93
N ALA A 152 8.86 15.46 11.06
CA ALA A 152 9.08 14.73 12.31
C ALA A 152 8.73 15.59 13.53
N ILE A 153 8.36 14.95 14.64
CA ILE A 153 7.96 15.61 15.89
C ILE A 153 8.50 14.80 17.07
N LEU A 154 8.88 15.48 18.15
CA LEU A 154 9.43 14.85 19.36
C LEU A 154 9.05 15.69 20.59
N ALA A 155 8.33 15.09 21.53
CA ALA A 155 8.18 15.63 22.86
C ALA A 155 9.49 15.49 23.65
N VAL A 156 9.78 16.46 24.52
CA VAL A 156 10.87 16.38 25.50
C VAL A 156 10.23 15.88 26.81
N PRO A 157 10.39 14.59 27.19
CA PRO A 157 9.58 13.96 28.24
C PRO A 157 9.59 14.72 29.56
N ASN A 158 8.47 14.70 30.29
CA ASN A 158 8.26 15.42 31.55
C ASN A 158 8.50 16.94 31.48
N THR A 159 8.53 17.54 30.29
CA THR A 159 8.57 18.99 30.12
C THR A 159 7.46 19.47 29.18
N GLU A 160 7.09 20.74 29.28
CA GLU A 160 6.20 21.40 28.31
C GLU A 160 6.96 21.85 27.04
N LYS A 161 8.01 21.12 26.64
CA LYS A 161 8.85 21.45 25.48
C LYS A 161 8.61 20.46 24.35
N LEU A 162 8.52 20.98 23.13
CA LEU A 162 8.24 20.22 21.91
C LEU A 162 9.21 20.60 20.81
N LEU A 163 9.81 19.59 20.16
CA LEU A 163 10.58 19.77 18.94
C LEU A 163 9.72 19.41 17.73
N THR A 164 9.57 20.36 16.81
CA THR A 164 8.95 20.14 15.49
C THR A 164 10.03 20.28 14.43
N ALA A 165 10.13 19.32 13.51
CA ALA A 165 11.09 19.36 12.42
C ALA A 165 10.40 19.42 11.05
N SER A 166 10.98 20.23 10.17
CA SER A 166 10.69 20.30 8.74
C SER A 166 12.04 20.18 8.00
N LYS A 167 12.48 21.20 7.24
CA LYS A 167 13.90 21.39 6.91
C LYS A 167 14.70 21.94 8.10
N ASN A 168 14.09 22.79 8.93
CA ASN A 168 14.68 23.28 10.17
C ASN A 168 14.02 22.60 11.37
N ILE A 169 14.72 22.52 12.50
CA ILE A 169 14.16 21.99 13.75
C ILE A 169 13.86 23.17 14.67
N LYS A 170 12.63 23.25 15.19
CA LYS A 170 12.17 24.32 16.08
C LYS A 170 11.82 23.75 17.45
N LEU A 171 12.32 24.37 18.50
CA LEU A 171 11.98 24.08 19.91
C LEU A 171 10.90 25.05 20.37
N TRP A 172 9.79 24.53 20.87
CA TRP A 172 8.63 25.28 21.35
C TRP A 172 8.39 25.07 22.84
N ASN A 173 7.86 26.09 23.51
CA ASN A 173 7.10 25.93 24.75
C ASN A 173 5.62 25.66 24.36
N VAL A 174 5.05 24.56 24.84
CA VAL A 174 3.70 24.10 24.48
C VAL A 174 2.61 24.93 25.17
N GLN A 175 2.82 25.29 26.44
CA GLN A 175 1.88 26.07 27.25
C GLN A 175 1.67 27.48 26.66
N ASN A 176 2.77 28.16 26.35
CA ASN A 176 2.78 29.53 25.82
C ASN A 176 2.74 29.59 24.29
N LYS A 177 2.88 28.46 23.59
CA LYS A 177 2.99 28.33 22.12
C LYS A 177 4.13 29.16 21.50
N THR A 178 5.15 29.51 22.29
CA THR A 178 6.27 30.36 21.89
C THR A 178 7.44 29.56 21.33
N LEU A 179 8.10 30.10 20.30
CA LEU A 179 9.33 29.56 19.73
C LEU A 179 10.51 29.92 20.63
N LEU A 180 11.21 28.91 21.16
CA LEU A 180 12.36 29.08 22.05
C LEU A 180 13.69 29.12 21.29
N LYS A 181 13.91 28.17 20.37
CA LYS A 181 15.15 28.04 19.56
C LYS A 181 14.84 27.49 18.17
N THR A 182 15.67 27.84 17.18
CA THR A 182 15.64 27.23 15.84
C THR A 182 17.03 26.68 15.51
N PHE A 183 17.13 25.38 15.27
CA PHE A 183 18.35 24.72 14.82
C PHE A 183 18.37 24.64 13.29
N ARG A 184 19.50 25.01 12.69
CA ARG A 184 19.69 25.09 11.23
C ARG A 184 20.93 24.31 10.82
N GLY A 185 20.84 23.48 9.79
CA GLY A 185 22.01 22.76 9.26
C GLY A 185 21.73 21.61 8.30
N HIS A 186 20.52 21.04 8.31
CA HIS A 186 20.12 20.03 7.32
C HIS A 186 19.83 20.66 5.95
N SER A 187 20.21 19.99 4.87
CA SER A 187 19.99 20.46 3.50
C SER A 187 18.58 20.16 3.01
N SER A 188 17.98 19.08 3.51
CA SER A 188 16.65 18.57 3.13
C SER A 188 15.78 18.22 4.35
N GLU A 189 14.56 17.74 4.11
CA GLU A 189 13.58 17.42 5.16
C GLU A 189 14.11 16.41 6.20
N VAL A 190 13.91 16.72 7.49
CA VAL A 190 14.27 15.85 8.62
C VAL A 190 13.31 14.67 8.66
N SER A 191 13.82 13.46 8.38
CA SER A 191 13.09 12.20 8.42
C SER A 191 13.08 11.55 9.81
N LEU A 192 14.07 11.86 10.64
CA LEU A 192 14.31 11.21 11.93
C LEU A 192 14.62 12.25 13.00
N LEU A 193 14.04 12.09 14.18
CA LEU A 193 14.21 12.98 15.33
C LEU A 193 14.07 12.16 16.63
N GLN A 194 15.11 12.09 17.45
CA GLN A 194 15.13 11.23 18.64
C GLN A 194 15.90 11.86 19.81
N GLY A 195 15.33 11.79 21.01
CA GLY A 195 15.96 12.24 22.25
C GLY A 195 17.03 11.29 22.76
N ILE A 196 18.06 11.85 23.41
CA ILE A 196 19.09 11.12 24.14
C ILE A 196 18.72 11.24 25.63
N PRO A 197 18.14 10.19 26.26
CA PRO A 197 17.63 10.25 27.63
C PRO A 197 18.78 10.08 28.64
N GLN A 198 19.18 11.15 29.32
CA GLN A 198 20.28 11.07 30.29
C GLN A 198 19.86 10.33 31.57
N SER A 199 20.78 9.59 32.18
CA SER A 199 20.55 8.61 33.26
C SER A 199 19.89 9.19 34.52
N ASP A 200 20.43 10.28 35.06
CA ASP A 200 20.16 10.69 36.45
C ASP A 200 19.11 11.81 36.59
N ILE A 201 18.73 12.44 35.48
CA ILE A 201 17.72 13.51 35.42
C ILE A 201 16.94 13.33 34.13
N LEU A 202 15.60 13.34 34.20
CA LEU A 202 14.70 13.07 33.06
C LEU A 202 14.64 14.21 32.02
N GLU A 203 15.69 15.02 31.90
CA GLU A 203 15.85 16.03 30.85
C GLU A 203 16.64 15.45 29.67
N THR A 204 15.98 15.23 28.53
CA THR A 204 16.66 14.97 27.25
C THR A 204 17.43 16.22 26.81
N LYS A 205 18.68 16.34 27.28
CA LYS A 205 19.59 17.45 27.00
C LYS A 205 20.02 17.53 25.53
N TYR A 206 20.10 16.38 24.86
CA TYR A 206 20.54 16.28 23.48
C TYR A 206 19.51 15.55 22.61
N VAL A 207 19.45 15.91 21.32
CA VAL A 207 18.62 15.24 20.31
C VAL A 207 19.43 14.96 19.06
N ILE A 208 19.26 13.75 18.52
CA ILE A 208 19.77 13.36 17.20
C ILE A 208 18.69 13.58 16.16
N SER A 209 19.11 13.97 14.97
CA SER A 209 18.25 14.15 13.81
C SER A 209 18.92 13.63 12.55
N GLY A 210 18.13 12.99 11.69
CA GLY A 210 18.53 12.55 10.36
C GLY A 210 17.67 13.23 9.29
N SER A 211 18.28 13.58 8.17
CA SER A 211 17.59 14.18 7.02
C SER A 211 17.54 13.19 5.86
N LYS A 212 16.46 13.25 5.07
CA LYS A 212 16.12 12.29 4.02
C LYS A 212 17.14 12.24 2.87
N GLY A 213 17.90 13.31 2.66
CA GLY A 213 18.96 13.41 1.65
C GLY A 213 20.38 13.53 2.21
N ASP A 214 20.57 13.75 3.51
CA ASP A 214 21.90 13.98 4.10
C ASP A 214 22.49 12.71 4.71
N ARG A 215 23.78 12.44 4.42
CA ARG A 215 24.55 11.30 4.97
C ARG A 215 25.14 11.58 6.35
N LEU A 216 24.57 12.56 7.05
CA LEU A 216 25.01 13.07 8.34
C LEU A 216 23.84 13.00 9.33
N LEU A 217 24.03 12.27 10.44
CA LEU A 217 23.17 12.46 11.61
C LEU A 217 23.71 13.62 12.42
N ASN A 218 22.86 14.59 12.76
CA ASN A 218 23.23 15.79 13.49
C ASN A 218 22.65 15.77 14.90
N CYS A 219 23.53 15.93 15.89
CA CYS A 219 23.21 16.03 17.32
C CYS A 219 23.18 17.51 17.74
N TRP A 220 22.14 17.90 18.47
CA TRP A 220 21.89 19.26 18.95
C TRP A 220 21.76 19.28 20.47
N ASN A 221 22.07 20.41 21.10
CA ASN A 221 21.90 20.66 22.53
C ASN A 221 20.65 21.52 22.76
N ILE A 222 19.79 21.09 23.68
CA ILE A 222 18.48 21.69 23.96
C ILE A 222 18.53 22.59 25.21
N SER A 223 19.51 22.40 26.11
CA SER A 223 19.68 23.22 27.33
C SER A 223 19.60 24.71 27.01
N GLU A 224 18.85 25.46 27.81
CA GLU A 224 18.57 26.87 27.54
C GLU A 224 19.85 27.72 27.54
N ASP A 225 20.78 27.43 28.45
CA ASP A 225 22.08 28.08 28.64
C ASP A 225 22.92 28.19 27.35
N VAL A 226 22.86 27.16 26.50
CA VAL A 226 23.68 27.07 25.30
C VAL A 226 22.97 27.74 24.12
N LYS A 227 23.35 28.98 23.82
CA LYS A 227 22.79 29.80 22.73
C LYS A 227 23.23 29.39 21.31
N ASP A 228 23.90 28.25 21.17
CA ASP A 228 24.36 27.75 19.88
C ASP A 228 23.22 27.13 19.06
N GLU A 229 22.86 27.75 17.93
CA GLU A 229 21.94 27.18 16.94
C GLU A 229 22.57 26.08 16.05
N ASN A 230 23.88 25.85 16.21
CA ASN A 230 24.71 24.96 15.39
C ASN A 230 24.78 23.53 15.94
N THR A 231 25.15 22.58 15.06
CA THR A 231 25.37 21.18 15.39
C THR A 231 26.42 21.01 16.50
N THR A 232 26.09 20.25 17.54
CA THR A 232 27.03 19.88 18.61
C THR A 232 27.96 18.75 18.16
N ALA A 233 27.43 17.74 17.46
CA ALA A 233 28.22 16.69 16.82
C ALA A 233 27.51 16.21 15.54
N SER A 234 28.29 15.69 14.59
CA SER A 234 27.76 15.06 13.38
C SER A 234 28.37 13.67 13.21
N PHE A 235 27.56 12.67 12.82
CA PHE A 235 28.00 11.31 12.55
C PHE A 235 27.94 11.04 11.05
N LEU A 236 29.07 10.60 10.46
CA LEU A 236 29.19 10.35 9.02
C LEU A 236 28.85 8.90 8.68
N MET A 237 27.93 8.73 7.73
CA MET A 237 27.49 7.45 7.19
C MET A 237 27.85 7.34 5.70
N GLU A 238 27.81 6.12 5.17
CA GLU A 238 28.03 5.86 3.74
C GLU A 238 26.87 6.34 2.86
N ASP A 239 25.64 6.27 3.37
CA ASP A 239 24.39 6.72 2.75
C ASP A 239 23.41 7.21 3.85
N THR A 240 22.14 7.46 3.49
CA THR A 240 21.10 8.09 4.31
C THR A 240 20.53 7.17 5.41
N ALA A 241 20.23 7.72 6.58
CA ALA A 241 19.67 6.95 7.70
C ALA A 241 18.18 6.62 7.50
N ARG A 242 17.80 5.40 7.90
CA ARG A 242 16.43 4.88 7.81
C ARG A 242 15.75 4.76 9.18
N ASN A 243 16.40 4.11 10.14
CA ASN A 243 16.01 4.00 11.55
C ASN A 243 17.23 4.13 12.45
N ILE A 244 17.03 4.62 13.68
CA ILE A 244 18.09 4.81 14.68
C ILE A 244 17.70 4.07 15.97
N SER A 245 18.68 3.47 16.64
CA SER A 245 18.59 3.03 18.04
C SER A 245 19.69 3.69 18.86
N LEU A 246 19.35 4.02 20.11
CA LEU A 246 20.21 4.66 21.08
C LEU A 246 20.27 3.80 22.35
N HIS A 247 21.46 3.71 22.91
CA HIS A 247 21.71 3.15 24.23
C HIS A 247 22.79 3.99 24.92
N ILE A 248 22.69 4.15 26.22
CA ILE A 248 23.65 4.90 27.02
C ILE A 248 24.23 3.91 28.03
N THR A 249 25.55 3.80 28.02
CA THR A 249 26.30 2.93 28.92
C THR A 249 26.34 3.54 30.32
N ASP A 250 26.54 2.73 31.35
CA ASP A 250 26.66 3.24 32.73
C ASP A 250 27.84 4.24 32.87
N ASP A 251 28.89 4.09 32.05
CA ASP A 251 29.99 5.06 31.89
C ASP A 251 29.59 6.45 31.31
N GLY A 252 28.30 6.68 31.02
CA GLY A 252 27.80 7.91 30.37
C GLY A 252 28.16 8.04 28.88
N SER A 253 28.63 6.96 28.24
CA SER A 253 28.93 6.94 26.80
C SER A 253 27.69 6.57 25.98
N MET A 254 27.45 7.29 24.89
CA MET A 254 26.33 7.03 23.99
C MET A 254 26.74 6.03 22.91
N LYS A 255 26.14 4.83 22.93
CA LYS A 255 26.18 3.86 21.83
C LYS A 255 25.00 4.18 20.88
N LEU A 256 25.32 4.44 19.61
CA LEU A 256 24.39 4.84 18.57
C LEU A 256 24.47 3.84 17.41
N ALA A 257 23.35 3.20 17.07
CA ALA A 257 23.24 2.32 15.92
C ALA A 257 22.31 2.97 14.89
N ALA A 258 22.84 3.30 13.72
CA ALA A 258 22.09 3.88 12.61
C ALA A 258 21.98 2.85 11.49
N THR A 259 20.74 2.44 11.18
CA THR A 259 20.47 1.66 9.96
C THR A 259 20.42 2.60 8.76
N VAL A 260 21.02 2.16 7.67
CA VAL A 260 21.20 2.94 6.44
C VAL A 260 20.30 2.37 5.35
N THR A 261 19.82 3.23 4.45
CA THR A 261 19.01 2.85 3.29
C THR A 261 19.67 1.82 2.36
N SER A 262 21.01 1.73 2.37
CA SER A 262 21.80 0.68 1.71
C SER A 262 21.71 -0.72 2.36
N GLY A 263 21.03 -0.85 3.51
CA GLY A 263 20.88 -2.12 4.24
C GLY A 263 22.01 -2.45 5.21
N VAL A 264 22.83 -1.47 5.58
CA VAL A 264 23.98 -1.58 6.50
C VAL A 264 23.64 -0.95 7.85
N VAL A 265 24.20 -1.43 8.97
CA VAL A 265 24.21 -0.68 10.25
C VAL A 265 25.58 -0.07 10.49
N HIS A 266 25.60 1.23 10.80
CA HIS A 266 26.77 1.94 11.31
C HIS A 266 26.64 2.15 12.82
N ILE A 267 27.67 1.75 13.58
CA ILE A 267 27.70 1.88 15.04
C ILE A 267 28.75 2.91 15.44
N PHE A 268 28.31 3.89 16.23
CA PHE A 268 29.13 4.95 16.79
C PHE A 268 29.12 4.85 18.31
N GLN A 269 30.24 5.21 18.95
CA GLN A 269 30.34 5.35 20.40
C GLN A 269 30.94 6.72 20.69
N LEU A 270 30.27 7.55 21.49
CA LEU A 270 30.67 8.94 21.75
C LEU A 270 30.27 9.38 23.16
N VAL A 271 31.16 10.07 23.87
CA VAL A 271 30.83 10.84 25.08
C VAL A 271 30.62 12.29 24.65
N LEU A 272 29.46 12.89 24.96
CA LEU A 272 29.01 14.19 24.44
C LEU A 272 29.63 15.41 25.17
N ASN A 273 30.95 15.40 25.33
CA ASN A 273 31.72 16.43 26.03
C ASN A 273 31.99 17.67 25.16
N GLY A 274 30.92 18.35 24.72
CA GLY A 274 30.99 19.60 23.96
C GLY A 274 30.93 19.43 22.44
N LYS A 275 31.44 20.42 21.70
CA LYS A 275 31.31 20.50 20.23
C LYS A 275 32.39 19.67 19.50
N CYS A 276 31.96 18.69 18.71
CA CYS A 276 32.83 17.94 17.80
C CYS A 276 32.95 18.67 16.45
N THR A 277 34.09 19.30 16.18
CA THR A 277 34.35 20.06 14.92
C THR A 277 34.64 19.19 13.70
N LYS A 278 34.85 17.88 13.87
CA LYS A 278 35.00 16.90 12.80
C LYS A 278 33.89 15.85 12.93
N PRO A 279 33.29 15.39 11.82
CA PRO A 279 32.26 14.37 11.88
C PRO A 279 32.84 13.04 12.35
N VAL A 280 32.13 12.38 13.26
CA VAL A 280 32.49 11.10 13.86
C VAL A 280 32.27 9.99 12.84
N LYS A 281 33.27 9.13 12.65
CA LYS A 281 33.19 7.94 11.77
C LYS A 281 32.68 6.73 12.55
N PRO A 282 32.05 5.74 11.91
CA PRO A 282 31.62 4.52 12.59
C PRO A 282 32.82 3.79 13.21
N LYS A 283 32.62 3.28 14.43
CA LYS A 283 33.54 2.37 15.13
C LYS A 283 33.47 0.97 14.52
N SER A 284 32.26 0.52 14.24
CA SER A 284 31.92 -0.80 13.72
C SER A 284 30.79 -0.69 12.69
N THR A 285 30.76 -1.63 11.74
CA THR A 285 29.74 -1.74 10.70
C THR A 285 29.18 -3.16 10.68
N ILE A 286 27.87 -3.33 10.47
CA ILE A 286 27.22 -4.64 10.39
C ILE A 286 26.53 -4.78 9.03
N GLN A 287 26.79 -5.91 8.37
CA GLN A 287 26.21 -6.28 7.08
C GLN A 287 25.70 -7.72 7.14
N VAL A 288 24.55 -8.01 6.51
CA VAL A 288 24.05 -9.38 6.31
C VAL A 288 24.24 -9.76 4.85
N VAL A 289 24.74 -10.96 4.60
CA VAL A 289 25.07 -11.51 3.28
C VAL A 289 24.47 -12.89 3.14
N SER A 290 23.94 -13.21 1.96
CA SER A 290 23.61 -14.59 1.62
C SER A 290 24.74 -15.31 0.88
N ASP A 291 25.14 -16.46 1.43
CA ASP A 291 25.96 -17.44 0.73
C ASP A 291 25.06 -18.26 -0.19
N THR A 292 24.97 -17.82 -1.44
CA THR A 292 24.43 -18.66 -2.52
C THR A 292 25.54 -19.53 -3.07
N GLY A 293 25.78 -20.68 -2.43
CA GLY A 293 26.88 -21.63 -2.66
C GLY A 293 26.96 -22.32 -4.04
N GLN A 294 26.73 -21.59 -5.11
CA GLN A 294 27.16 -21.93 -6.47
C GLN A 294 28.59 -21.43 -6.70
N LYS A 295 29.29 -21.96 -7.71
CA LYS A 295 30.74 -21.80 -7.88
C LYS A 295 31.20 -20.43 -8.45
N ASN A 296 30.45 -19.37 -8.21
CA ASN A 296 30.76 -18.00 -8.64
C ASN A 296 30.70 -17.07 -7.41
N ASP A 297 31.64 -16.13 -7.27
CA ASP A 297 31.79 -15.23 -6.09
C ASP A 297 30.69 -14.15 -5.94
N VAL A 298 29.43 -14.47 -6.28
CA VAL A 298 28.31 -13.53 -6.25
C VAL A 298 27.70 -13.48 -4.84
N ILE A 299 28.38 -12.73 -3.96
CA ILE A 299 27.86 -12.31 -2.67
C ILE A 299 26.64 -11.40 -2.89
N ILE A 300 25.47 -11.81 -2.38
CA ILE A 300 24.24 -11.01 -2.41
C ILE A 300 23.97 -10.46 -1.00
N PRO A 301 23.95 -9.14 -0.78
CA PRO A 301 23.62 -8.56 0.53
C PRO A 301 22.12 -8.70 0.82
N ILE A 302 21.78 -9.03 2.07
CA ILE A 302 20.39 -8.97 2.58
C ILE A 302 20.24 -7.64 3.33
N PRO A 303 19.26 -6.78 2.97
CA PRO A 303 19.16 -5.46 3.58
C PRO A 303 18.68 -5.55 5.03
N ILE A 304 19.38 -4.85 5.91
CA ILE A 304 18.96 -4.58 7.29
C ILE A 304 17.96 -3.42 7.28
N VAL A 305 16.81 -3.57 7.94
CA VAL A 305 15.70 -2.60 7.88
C VAL A 305 15.63 -1.72 9.13
N SER A 306 15.91 -2.30 10.29
CA SER A 306 15.92 -1.65 11.61
C SER A 306 16.81 -2.42 12.58
N CYS A 307 17.25 -1.77 13.66
CA CYS A 307 18.03 -2.36 14.75
C CYS A 307 17.57 -1.80 16.10
N PHE A 308 17.83 -2.52 17.20
CA PHE A 308 17.49 -2.13 18.56
C PHE A 308 18.51 -2.66 19.57
N PHE A 309 19.02 -1.81 20.47
CA PHE A 309 19.88 -2.27 21.57
C PHE A 309 19.02 -2.89 22.69
N LYS A 310 19.16 -4.20 22.93
CA LYS A 310 18.61 -4.84 24.13
C LYS A 310 19.48 -4.54 25.35
N ASN A 311 20.78 -4.78 25.20
CA ASN A 311 21.81 -4.52 26.21
C ASN A 311 22.94 -3.72 25.57
N GLU A 312 23.83 -3.19 26.40
CA GLU A 312 25.10 -2.55 26.01
C GLU A 312 25.80 -3.19 24.81
N ASP A 313 25.96 -4.52 24.81
CA ASP A 313 26.73 -5.25 23.80
C ASP A 313 25.87 -6.20 22.93
N ASN A 314 24.54 -6.17 23.06
CA ASN A 314 23.62 -7.00 22.26
C ASN A 314 22.68 -6.12 21.43
N LEU A 315 22.89 -6.11 20.11
CA LEU A 315 22.05 -5.41 19.14
C LEU A 315 21.13 -6.41 18.44
N LEU A 316 19.82 -6.27 18.65
CA LEU A 316 18.80 -6.95 17.85
C LEU A 316 18.77 -6.33 16.45
N VAL A 317 18.97 -7.14 15.42
CA VAL A 317 19.01 -6.73 14.01
C VAL A 317 17.82 -7.34 13.26
N THR A 318 17.16 -6.54 12.43
CA THR A 318 16.10 -7.01 11.50
C THR A 318 16.60 -6.99 10.07
N TYR A 319 16.55 -8.13 9.39
CA TYR A 319 16.92 -8.22 7.98
C TYR A 319 15.87 -8.99 7.18
N GLY A 320 15.93 -8.90 5.85
CA GLY A 320 15.03 -9.63 4.95
C GLY A 320 14.18 -8.72 4.07
N SER A 321 12.88 -8.98 4.00
CA SER A 321 11.94 -8.33 3.08
C SER A 321 10.65 -7.90 3.78
N SER A 322 9.88 -6.99 3.19
CA SER A 322 8.56 -6.58 3.72
C SER A 322 7.50 -7.70 3.79
N ILE A 323 7.80 -8.89 3.25
CA ILE A 323 6.98 -10.10 3.34
C ILE A 323 7.43 -10.95 4.53
N VAL A 324 8.74 -11.11 4.72
CA VAL A 324 9.37 -11.90 5.78
C VAL A 324 10.60 -11.14 6.30
N PHE A 325 10.49 -10.65 7.53
CA PHE A 325 11.65 -10.20 8.33
C PHE A 325 12.19 -11.37 9.15
N THR A 326 13.48 -11.32 9.45
CA THR A 326 14.15 -12.22 10.39
C THR A 326 14.86 -11.41 11.47
N PHE A 327 14.63 -11.80 12.73
CA PHE A 327 15.17 -11.17 13.93
C PHE A 327 16.38 -11.97 14.46
N GLU A 328 17.47 -11.28 14.78
CA GLU A 328 18.69 -11.92 15.31
C GLU A 328 19.41 -11.01 16.31
N ASP A 329 19.82 -11.56 17.45
CA ASP A 329 20.66 -10.85 18.44
C ASP A 329 22.14 -10.95 18.08
N VAL A 330 22.77 -9.80 17.81
CA VAL A 330 24.15 -9.69 17.35
C VAL A 330 25.03 -9.13 18.46
N ALA A 331 25.99 -9.92 18.92
CA ALA A 331 26.97 -9.51 19.92
C ALA A 331 28.01 -8.54 19.34
N LEU A 332 28.23 -7.41 20.01
CA LEU A 332 29.05 -6.29 19.55
C LEU A 332 30.53 -6.47 19.87
N ILE A 333 31.12 -7.51 19.28
CA ILE A 333 32.58 -7.73 19.26
C ILE A 333 33.27 -6.48 18.68
N ASN A 334 34.41 -6.06 19.24
CA ASN A 334 35.18 -4.84 18.85
C ASN A 334 35.84 -4.91 17.44
N ASN A 335 35.18 -5.52 16.46
CA ASN A 335 35.58 -5.58 15.06
C ASN A 335 35.06 -4.36 14.29
N LYS A 336 35.82 -3.88 13.30
CA LYS A 336 35.42 -2.74 12.44
C LYS A 336 34.30 -3.08 11.45
N LEU A 337 34.21 -4.36 11.06
CA LEU A 337 33.16 -4.89 10.20
C LEU A 337 32.74 -6.26 10.72
N ILE A 338 31.43 -6.48 10.80
CA ILE A 338 30.79 -7.73 11.21
C ILE A 338 29.91 -8.15 10.03
N CYS A 339 30.29 -9.23 9.35
CA CYS A 339 29.52 -9.80 8.25
C CYS A 339 28.79 -11.07 8.75
N LEU A 340 27.46 -11.06 8.66
CA LEU A 340 26.61 -12.19 9.05
C LEU A 340 26.20 -12.95 7.78
N ILE A 341 26.73 -14.16 7.63
CA ILE A 341 26.44 -15.04 6.48
C ILE A 341 25.22 -15.90 6.82
N ARG A 342 24.13 -15.76 6.04
CA ARG A 342 22.82 -16.39 6.31
C ARG A 342 22.21 -16.94 5.02
N GLU A 343 21.56 -18.10 5.04
CA GLU A 343 20.79 -18.53 3.87
C GLU A 343 19.65 -17.53 3.60
N SER A 344 19.45 -17.16 2.33
CA SER A 344 18.32 -16.31 1.96
C SER A 344 17.02 -17.08 2.10
N SER A 345 16.06 -16.50 2.84
CA SER A 345 14.76 -17.12 3.14
C SER A 345 13.96 -17.41 1.87
N LYS A 346 14.12 -18.63 1.34
CA LYS A 346 13.42 -19.12 0.14
C LYS A 346 11.93 -19.12 0.42
N ILE A 347 11.18 -18.28 -0.30
CA ILE A 347 9.71 -18.31 -0.30
C ILE A 347 9.29 -19.66 -0.90
N GLN A 348 8.93 -20.62 -0.03
CA GLN A 348 8.14 -21.76 -0.46
C GLN A 348 6.70 -21.25 -0.66
N PRO A 349 6.15 -21.24 -1.89
CA PRO A 349 4.71 -21.10 -2.04
C PRO A 349 4.07 -22.32 -1.37
N ASN A 350 3.12 -22.11 -0.47
CA ASN A 350 2.55 -23.18 0.37
C ASN A 350 2.15 -24.40 -0.46
N GLU A 351 2.91 -25.50 -0.34
CA GLU A 351 2.54 -26.77 -0.94
C GLU A 351 1.31 -27.32 -0.22
N ILE A 352 0.15 -27.09 -0.83
CA ILE A 352 -1.07 -27.84 -0.49
C ILE A 352 -0.76 -29.31 -0.80
N ARG A 353 -0.54 -30.11 0.27
CA ARG A 353 -0.25 -31.55 0.21
C ARG A 353 -1.42 -32.34 -0.36
N THR A 354 -1.61 -32.25 -1.67
CA THR A 354 -2.53 -33.07 -2.44
C THR A 354 -1.93 -34.46 -2.60
N ASN A 355 -2.39 -35.39 -1.76
CA ASN A 355 -1.95 -36.78 -1.81
C ASN A 355 -2.26 -37.39 -3.18
N LYS A 356 -1.22 -37.92 -3.86
CA LYS A 356 -1.29 -38.77 -5.05
C LYS A 356 -2.15 -38.23 -6.20
N VAL A 357 -1.58 -37.33 -7.00
CA VAL A 357 -1.98 -37.26 -8.41
C VAL A 357 -1.57 -38.57 -9.08
N LEU A 358 -2.54 -39.43 -9.39
CA LEU A 358 -2.33 -40.62 -10.21
C LEU A 358 -1.97 -40.18 -11.63
N ALA A 359 -0.76 -40.52 -12.08
CA ALA A 359 -0.40 -40.39 -13.49
C ALA A 359 -1.32 -41.31 -14.32
N PRO A 360 -1.96 -40.83 -15.40
CA PRO A 360 -2.77 -41.67 -16.26
C PRO A 360 -1.89 -42.72 -16.94
N ILE A 361 -2.38 -43.96 -17.02
CA ILE A 361 -1.68 -45.05 -17.72
C ILE A 361 -1.80 -44.78 -19.22
N VAL A 362 -0.77 -44.16 -19.80
CA VAL A 362 -0.67 -43.89 -21.23
C VAL A 362 -0.38 -45.20 -21.97
N GLY A 363 -1.30 -45.65 -22.82
CA GLY A 363 -1.06 -46.79 -23.71
C GLY A 363 0.02 -46.49 -24.75
N ASN A 364 0.76 -47.51 -25.19
CA ASN A 364 2.05 -47.43 -25.90
C ASN A 364 2.11 -46.65 -27.24
N ASN A 365 1.03 -46.01 -27.70
CA ASN A 365 0.97 -45.29 -28.98
C ASN A 365 0.97 -43.76 -28.79
N VAL A 366 1.99 -43.21 -28.10
CA VAL A 366 2.23 -41.76 -28.03
C VAL A 366 3.69 -41.46 -28.38
N ASN A 367 3.92 -40.78 -29.50
CA ASN A 367 5.24 -40.33 -29.92
C ASN A 367 5.63 -39.04 -29.16
N TYR A 368 6.59 -39.15 -28.24
CA TYR A 368 7.18 -38.01 -27.56
C TYR A 368 8.19 -37.30 -28.47
N ILE A 369 7.85 -36.10 -28.95
CA ILE A 369 8.79 -35.23 -29.67
C ILE A 369 9.68 -34.53 -28.64
N THR A 370 10.94 -34.96 -28.55
CA THR A 370 11.97 -34.23 -27.79
C THR A 370 12.45 -33.01 -28.58
N PRO A 371 12.72 -31.87 -27.93
CA PRO A 371 13.35 -30.72 -28.58
C PRO A 371 14.81 -31.06 -28.90
N TYR A 372 15.06 -31.52 -30.13
CA TYR A 372 16.37 -32.00 -30.53
C TYR A 372 17.35 -30.84 -30.78
N ASN A 373 18.58 -30.96 -30.26
CA ASN A 373 19.68 -30.07 -30.64
C ASN A 373 20.00 -30.27 -32.13
N ASN A 374 20.10 -29.18 -32.89
CA ASN A 374 20.57 -29.24 -34.28
C ASN A 374 22.05 -29.65 -34.32
N VAL A 375 22.31 -30.90 -34.74
CA VAL A 375 23.66 -31.46 -34.93
C VAL A 375 23.76 -32.08 -36.32
N ALA A 376 24.80 -31.67 -37.04
CA ALA A 376 25.33 -32.26 -38.28
C ALA A 376 24.37 -32.43 -39.48
N SER A 377 24.57 -31.61 -40.50
CA SER A 377 24.20 -31.96 -41.88
C SER A 377 25.00 -33.17 -42.36
N THR A 378 24.33 -34.14 -43.02
CA THR A 378 24.91 -35.44 -43.36
C THR A 378 25.33 -35.56 -44.83
N THR A 379 26.59 -35.24 -45.14
CA THR A 379 27.25 -35.68 -46.38
C THR A 379 28.62 -36.30 -46.08
N LYS A 380 28.85 -37.55 -46.55
CA LYS A 380 30.09 -38.29 -46.24
C LYS A 380 31.18 -38.04 -47.28
N ARG A 381 32.34 -37.60 -46.80
CA ARG A 381 33.71 -37.78 -47.37
C ARG A 381 33.99 -37.20 -48.78
N LYS A 382 34.72 -36.09 -48.79
CA LYS A 382 36.14 -36.07 -49.24
C LYS A 382 36.91 -34.97 -48.46
N ALA A 383 38.23 -34.88 -48.61
CA ALA A 383 39.14 -34.30 -47.61
C ALA A 383 39.85 -33.01 -48.04
N LYS A 384 40.55 -32.40 -47.05
CA LYS A 384 41.38 -31.16 -47.05
C LYS A 384 40.63 -29.83 -46.89
N GLY A 385 41.29 -28.89 -46.21
CA GLY A 385 40.94 -27.46 -46.15
C GLY A 385 40.76 -26.91 -44.74
N LYS A 386 41.84 -26.38 -44.13
CA LYS A 386 41.71 -25.32 -43.12
C LYS A 386 41.41 -24.02 -43.85
N LEU A 387 40.49 -23.20 -43.32
CA LEU A 387 40.42 -21.76 -43.56
C LEU A 387 39.82 -21.11 -42.30
N GLU A 388 40.68 -20.48 -41.50
CA GLU A 388 40.30 -19.73 -40.31
C GLU A 388 40.13 -18.25 -40.72
N VAL A 389 38.96 -17.67 -40.46
CA VAL A 389 38.69 -16.25 -40.73
C VAL A 389 39.32 -15.39 -39.61
N PRO A 390 40.04 -14.28 -39.91
CA PRO A 390 40.80 -13.53 -38.92
C PRO A 390 39.97 -12.87 -37.81
N MET A 391 40.63 -12.50 -36.72
CA MET A 391 40.00 -11.87 -35.56
C MET A 391 39.59 -10.41 -35.82
N GLU A 392 40.32 -9.67 -36.65
CA GLU A 392 39.97 -8.31 -37.13
C GLU A 392 38.51 -8.19 -37.57
N GLU A 393 38.08 -9.04 -38.49
CA GLU A 393 36.75 -8.95 -39.14
C GLU A 393 35.60 -9.22 -38.15
N ARG A 394 35.88 -9.94 -37.05
CA ARG A 394 34.95 -10.10 -35.91
C ARG A 394 34.96 -8.91 -34.96
N LEU A 395 36.06 -8.16 -34.87
CA LEU A 395 36.22 -7.00 -33.99
C LEU A 395 35.69 -5.71 -34.60
N GLU A 396 35.70 -5.54 -35.93
CA GLU A 396 35.09 -4.37 -36.58
C GLU A 396 33.56 -4.38 -36.43
N ASN A 397 32.92 -5.53 -36.64
CA ASN A 397 31.48 -5.74 -36.44
C ASN A 397 31.02 -5.52 -34.98
N LEU A 398 31.93 -5.44 -34.01
CA LEU A 398 31.66 -5.12 -32.60
C LEU A 398 31.94 -3.66 -32.21
N LYS A 399 32.50 -2.83 -33.10
CA LYS A 399 32.85 -1.43 -32.81
C LYS A 399 31.83 -0.40 -33.31
N LEU A 400 30.98 -0.76 -34.28
CA LEU A 400 29.97 0.14 -34.87
C LEU A 400 28.68 0.22 -34.05
N ASN A 401 28.76 0.73 -32.81
CA ASN A 401 27.71 1.51 -32.14
C ASN A 401 28.19 1.99 -30.76
N LYS A 402 28.81 3.18 -30.70
CA LYS A 402 29.22 3.81 -29.44
C LYS A 402 29.04 5.33 -29.49
N LEU A 403 27.83 5.80 -29.23
CA LEU A 403 27.54 7.20 -28.94
C LEU A 403 26.69 7.34 -27.68
N GLU A 404 27.20 8.20 -26.79
CA GLU A 404 26.54 8.95 -25.71
C GLU A 404 25.74 8.21 -24.61
N TYR A 405 26.19 8.41 -23.36
CA TYR A 405 25.44 8.07 -22.15
C TYR A 405 24.40 9.15 -21.85
N GLY A 406 23.11 8.82 -21.96
CA GLY A 406 22.03 9.78 -21.66
C GLY A 406 20.68 9.11 -21.40
N LYS A 407 20.34 8.91 -20.11
CA LYS A 407 19.16 8.21 -19.58
C LYS A 407 19.16 6.69 -19.77
N ILE A 408 18.73 5.99 -18.72
CA ILE A 408 18.38 4.58 -18.75
C ILE A 408 17.10 4.43 -19.59
N PRO A 409 17.03 3.50 -20.57
CA PRO A 409 15.79 3.28 -21.32
C PRO A 409 14.74 2.64 -20.41
N THR A 410 13.60 3.32 -20.24
CA THR A 410 12.44 2.77 -19.52
C THR A 410 11.81 1.62 -20.31
N THR A 411 11.22 0.66 -19.62
CA THR A 411 10.72 -0.61 -20.19
C THR A 411 9.37 -0.48 -20.92
N ASP A 412 9.12 0.66 -21.56
CA ASP A 412 7.77 1.15 -21.89
C ASP A 412 7.32 0.79 -23.33
N ASN A 413 7.99 -0.18 -23.98
CA ASN A 413 7.78 -0.46 -25.41
C ASN A 413 7.74 -1.95 -25.75
N MET A 414 6.54 -2.52 -25.74
CA MET A 414 6.25 -3.91 -26.17
C MET A 414 5.99 -4.07 -27.68
N ALA A 415 6.23 -3.04 -28.52
CA ALA A 415 5.84 -3.05 -29.93
C ALA A 415 6.50 -4.19 -30.74
N GLN A 416 7.73 -4.59 -30.39
CA GLN A 416 8.41 -5.73 -31.03
C GLN A 416 7.79 -7.08 -30.63
N LEU A 417 7.41 -7.26 -29.36
CA LEU A 417 6.73 -8.48 -28.89
C LEU A 417 5.33 -8.60 -29.50
N LEU A 418 4.60 -7.50 -29.63
CA LEU A 418 3.29 -7.48 -30.30
C LEU A 418 3.43 -7.76 -31.81
N LEU A 419 4.44 -7.18 -32.47
CA LEU A 419 4.76 -7.48 -33.87
C LEU A 419 5.16 -8.95 -34.08
N GLN A 420 5.89 -9.55 -33.13
CA GLN A 420 6.23 -10.97 -33.14
C GLN A 420 4.96 -11.81 -32.99
N GLY A 421 4.16 -11.57 -31.94
CA GLY A 421 2.95 -12.34 -31.65
C GLY A 421 1.92 -12.30 -32.79
N LEU A 422 1.71 -11.13 -33.42
CA LEU A 422 0.82 -10.99 -34.57
C LEU A 422 1.36 -11.67 -35.85
N ARG A 423 2.69 -11.78 -36.01
CA ARG A 423 3.31 -12.52 -37.13
C ARG A 423 3.31 -14.03 -36.93
N SER A 424 3.50 -14.51 -35.70
CA SER A 424 3.46 -15.94 -35.36
C SER A 424 2.06 -16.46 -35.03
N LYS A 425 1.07 -15.56 -34.90
CA LYS A 425 -0.27 -15.81 -34.35
C LYS A 425 -0.24 -16.48 -32.97
N ASP A 426 0.78 -16.15 -32.18
CA ASP A 426 0.93 -16.67 -30.82
C ASP A 426 -0.04 -15.97 -29.86
N GLN A 427 -1.16 -16.64 -29.65
CA GLN A 427 -2.22 -16.25 -28.73
C GLN A 427 -1.76 -16.02 -27.28
N ASN A 428 -0.67 -16.65 -26.83
CA ASN A 428 -0.15 -16.43 -25.47
C ASN A 428 0.62 -15.11 -25.39
N ILE A 429 1.45 -14.80 -26.39
CA ILE A 429 2.15 -13.51 -26.50
C ILE A 429 1.14 -12.37 -26.66
N ILE A 430 0.15 -12.52 -27.54
CA ILE A 430 -0.90 -11.52 -27.78
C ILE A 430 -1.67 -11.22 -26.48
N LYS A 431 -2.12 -12.26 -25.76
CA LYS A 431 -2.82 -12.09 -24.46
C LYS A 431 -1.92 -11.46 -23.39
N ALA A 432 -0.64 -11.84 -23.31
CA ALA A 432 0.31 -11.27 -22.36
C ALA A 432 0.56 -9.76 -22.59
N VAL A 433 0.46 -9.29 -23.84
CA VAL A 433 0.51 -7.85 -24.18
C VAL A 433 -0.82 -7.17 -23.86
N PHE A 434 -1.97 -7.69 -24.30
CA PHE A 434 -3.28 -7.04 -24.09
C PHE A 434 -3.76 -7.03 -22.63
N CYS A 435 -3.20 -7.86 -21.75
CA CYS A 435 -3.43 -7.79 -20.30
C CYS A 435 -2.77 -6.58 -19.62
N ARG A 436 -1.89 -5.83 -20.30
CA ARG A 436 -1.28 -4.61 -19.74
C ARG A 436 -2.28 -3.45 -19.71
N LYS A 437 -2.29 -2.72 -18.60
CA LYS A 437 -3.25 -1.63 -18.28
C LYS A 437 -2.67 -0.22 -18.39
N GLU A 438 -1.37 -0.10 -18.59
CA GLU A 438 -0.64 1.18 -18.53
C GLU A 438 -0.85 2.01 -19.80
N GLU A 439 -1.75 3.01 -19.73
CA GLU A 439 -2.15 3.87 -20.85
C GLU A 439 -0.97 4.47 -21.63
N GLN A 440 0.13 4.85 -20.96
CA GLN A 440 1.32 5.38 -21.65
C GLN A 440 2.07 4.30 -22.45
N VAL A 441 2.18 3.07 -21.94
CA VAL A 441 2.79 1.94 -22.66
C VAL A 441 1.91 1.53 -23.85
N ILE A 442 0.58 1.50 -23.68
CA ILE A 442 -0.36 1.23 -24.77
C ILE A 442 -0.22 2.30 -25.87
N LYS A 443 -0.23 3.58 -25.52
CA LYS A 443 -0.08 4.70 -26.46
C LYS A 443 1.28 4.68 -27.18
N ASN A 444 2.37 4.42 -26.47
CA ASN A 444 3.72 4.36 -27.03
C ASN A 444 3.92 3.15 -27.95
N THR A 445 3.32 2.00 -27.64
CA THR A 445 3.39 0.80 -28.49
C THR A 445 2.54 0.95 -29.74
N VAL A 446 1.27 1.36 -29.62
CA VAL A 446 0.36 1.59 -30.77
C VAL A 446 0.96 2.60 -31.77
N ARG A 447 1.60 3.67 -31.30
CA ARG A 447 2.27 4.67 -32.16
C ARG A 447 3.49 4.11 -32.92
N ARG A 448 4.09 3.01 -32.46
CA ARG A 448 5.31 2.41 -33.03
C ARG A 448 5.06 1.19 -33.92
N LEU A 449 3.81 0.76 -34.10
CA LEU A 449 3.49 -0.39 -34.95
C LEU A 449 3.53 -0.05 -36.45
N PRO A 450 4.06 -0.95 -37.30
CA PRO A 450 3.97 -0.80 -38.76
C PRO A 450 2.53 -0.84 -39.26
N LEU A 451 2.18 0.05 -40.19
CA LEU A 451 0.81 0.26 -40.67
C LEU A 451 0.16 -1.02 -41.22
N ALA A 452 0.93 -1.86 -41.91
CA ALA A 452 0.47 -3.14 -42.49
C ALA A 452 -0.02 -4.18 -41.48
N VAL A 453 0.20 -3.98 -40.18
CA VAL A 453 -0.14 -4.92 -39.10
C VAL A 453 -1.42 -4.49 -38.35
N ILE A 454 -1.91 -3.27 -38.57
CA ILE A 454 -3.05 -2.68 -37.85
C ILE A 454 -4.36 -3.43 -38.15
N SER A 455 -4.57 -3.91 -39.38
CA SER A 455 -5.79 -4.63 -39.77
C SER A 455 -5.92 -6.00 -39.09
N GLU A 456 -4.81 -6.73 -38.90
CA GLU A 456 -4.82 -8.00 -38.15
C GLU A 456 -4.93 -7.75 -36.64
N LEU A 457 -4.34 -6.68 -36.13
CA LEU A 457 -4.50 -6.24 -34.74
C LEU A 457 -5.96 -5.90 -34.39
N VAL A 458 -6.72 -5.28 -35.30
CA VAL A 458 -8.16 -5.01 -35.07
C VAL A 458 -8.97 -6.30 -34.94
N LYS A 459 -8.65 -7.36 -35.71
CA LYS A 459 -9.30 -8.67 -35.58
C LYS A 459 -9.03 -9.31 -34.21
N GLU A 460 -7.76 -9.37 -33.81
CA GLU A 460 -7.34 -9.96 -32.54
C GLU A 460 -7.84 -9.15 -31.33
N LEU A 461 -7.96 -7.83 -31.44
CA LEU A 461 -8.64 -7.02 -30.41
C LEU A 461 -10.14 -7.28 -30.36
N THR A 462 -10.80 -7.52 -31.50
CA THR A 462 -12.24 -7.81 -31.57
C THR A 462 -12.57 -9.14 -30.89
N THR A 463 -11.81 -10.21 -31.18
CA THR A 463 -11.95 -11.50 -30.48
C THR A 463 -11.60 -11.41 -28.99
N PHE A 464 -10.65 -10.55 -28.61
CA PHE A 464 -10.27 -10.33 -27.21
C PHE A 464 -11.32 -9.52 -26.43
N ILE A 465 -12.00 -8.55 -27.06
CA ILE A 465 -13.08 -7.75 -26.45
C ILE A 465 -14.32 -8.60 -26.14
N GLN A 466 -14.60 -9.63 -26.96
CA GLN A 466 -15.64 -10.63 -26.71
C GLN A 466 -15.31 -11.59 -25.55
N GLY A 467 -14.11 -11.49 -24.96
CA GLY A 467 -13.66 -12.32 -23.84
C GLY A 467 -14.29 -11.96 -22.49
N LYS A 468 -13.83 -12.65 -21.43
CA LYS A 468 -14.29 -12.42 -20.05
C LYS A 468 -14.07 -10.97 -19.60
N THR A 469 -14.90 -10.49 -18.68
CA THR A 469 -15.07 -9.08 -18.27
C THR A 469 -13.79 -8.26 -18.02
N VAL A 470 -12.72 -8.87 -17.50
CA VAL A 470 -11.43 -8.19 -17.28
C VAL A 470 -10.67 -7.96 -18.59
N LEU A 471 -10.72 -8.92 -19.51
CA LEU A 471 -10.10 -8.84 -20.84
C LEU A 471 -10.88 -7.85 -21.73
N SER A 472 -12.21 -7.86 -21.68
CA SER A 472 -13.02 -6.89 -22.42
C SER A 472 -12.70 -5.43 -22.03
N HIS A 473 -12.38 -5.20 -20.75
CA HIS A 473 -12.02 -3.87 -20.27
C HIS A 473 -10.63 -3.41 -20.76
N THR A 474 -9.60 -4.27 -20.73
CA THR A 474 -8.29 -3.88 -21.27
C THR A 474 -8.29 -3.80 -22.80
N GLY A 475 -9.00 -4.71 -23.48
CA GLY A 475 -9.23 -4.66 -24.93
C GLY A 475 -9.85 -3.34 -25.38
N ALA A 476 -10.85 -2.83 -24.65
CA ALA A 476 -11.45 -1.52 -24.92
C ALA A 476 -10.47 -0.35 -24.77
N LEU A 477 -9.53 -0.40 -23.80
CA LEU A 477 -8.47 0.61 -23.68
C LEU A 477 -7.49 0.56 -24.86
N TRP A 478 -7.08 -0.64 -25.28
CA TRP A 478 -6.23 -0.83 -26.48
C TRP A 478 -6.93 -0.33 -27.75
N LEU A 479 -8.20 -0.68 -27.96
CA LEU A 479 -9.00 -0.23 -29.10
C LEU A 479 -9.19 1.30 -29.10
N ARG A 480 -9.45 1.93 -27.94
CA ARG A 480 -9.54 3.39 -27.80
C ARG A 480 -8.26 4.07 -28.29
N HIS A 481 -7.08 3.58 -27.91
CA HIS A 481 -5.81 4.18 -28.33
C HIS A 481 -5.45 3.89 -29.79
N LEU A 482 -5.82 2.72 -30.30
CA LEU A 482 -5.70 2.36 -31.72
C LEU A 482 -6.54 3.31 -32.59
N LEU A 483 -7.81 3.53 -32.24
CA LEU A 483 -8.69 4.50 -32.90
C LEU A 483 -8.13 5.92 -32.81
N GLN A 484 -7.75 6.39 -31.61
CA GLN A 484 -7.17 7.73 -31.41
C GLN A 484 -5.88 7.99 -32.20
N THR A 485 -5.07 6.96 -32.47
CA THR A 485 -3.76 7.12 -33.13
C THR A 485 -3.84 6.91 -34.64
N HIS A 486 -4.69 5.99 -35.11
CA HIS A 486 -4.70 5.51 -36.50
C HIS A 486 -6.04 5.70 -37.22
N ALA A 487 -6.97 6.52 -36.69
CA ALA A 487 -8.28 6.80 -37.28
C ALA A 487 -8.26 7.00 -38.81
N ALA A 488 -7.35 7.85 -39.33
CA ALA A 488 -7.27 8.15 -40.76
C ALA A 488 -6.95 6.94 -41.66
N LEU A 489 -6.23 5.93 -41.13
CA LEU A 489 -5.91 4.69 -41.84
C LEU A 489 -6.99 3.62 -41.66
N LEU A 490 -7.80 3.72 -40.61
CA LEU A 490 -8.97 2.86 -40.42
C LEU A 490 -10.12 3.34 -41.31
N ILE A 491 -10.39 4.65 -41.36
CA ILE A 491 -11.43 5.27 -42.20
C ILE A 491 -11.19 5.04 -43.71
N SER A 492 -9.94 4.90 -44.14
CA SER A 492 -9.61 4.61 -45.54
C SER A 492 -9.66 3.12 -45.91
N ASN A 493 -9.96 2.23 -44.96
CA ASN A 493 -10.16 0.80 -45.22
C ASN A 493 -11.67 0.51 -45.43
N PRO A 494 -12.13 0.11 -46.63
CA PRO A 494 -13.54 -0.12 -46.89
C PRO A 494 -14.16 -1.22 -46.02
N ASN A 495 -13.36 -2.19 -45.55
CA ASN A 495 -13.84 -3.33 -44.78
C ASN A 495 -13.87 -3.04 -43.25
N LEU A 496 -13.81 -1.78 -42.83
CA LEU A 496 -13.80 -1.43 -41.40
C LEU A 496 -15.13 -1.75 -40.69
N SER A 497 -16.26 -1.60 -41.38
CA SER A 497 -17.61 -1.93 -40.87
C SER A 497 -17.66 -3.34 -40.32
N ASP A 498 -17.22 -4.29 -41.13
CA ASP A 498 -17.37 -5.73 -40.90
C ASP A 498 -16.42 -6.20 -39.79
N LEU A 499 -15.27 -5.53 -39.66
CA LEU A 499 -14.30 -5.76 -38.59
C LEU A 499 -14.78 -5.20 -37.24
N LEU A 500 -15.57 -4.13 -37.22
CA LEU A 500 -16.05 -3.50 -35.98
C LEU A 500 -17.47 -3.92 -35.58
N ALA A 501 -18.30 -4.44 -36.48
CA ALA A 501 -19.65 -4.93 -36.17
C ALA A 501 -19.70 -5.89 -34.96
N PRO A 502 -18.77 -6.86 -34.77
CA PRO A 502 -18.81 -7.73 -33.59
C PRO A 502 -18.47 -7.02 -32.27
N VAL A 503 -17.81 -5.85 -32.33
CA VAL A 503 -17.58 -4.96 -31.18
C VAL A 503 -18.81 -4.09 -30.92
N LEU A 504 -19.44 -3.55 -31.98
CA LEU A 504 -20.65 -2.73 -31.87
C LEU A 504 -21.80 -3.52 -31.24
N ASN A 505 -22.09 -4.73 -31.75
CA ASN A 505 -23.09 -5.63 -31.16
C ASN A 505 -22.77 -5.97 -29.70
N SER A 506 -21.48 -6.07 -29.33
CA SER A 506 -21.06 -6.29 -27.94
C SER A 506 -21.22 -5.05 -27.05
N ILE A 507 -21.23 -3.84 -27.61
CA ILE A 507 -21.48 -2.59 -26.89
C ILE A 507 -23.00 -2.41 -26.71
N GLU A 508 -23.79 -2.64 -27.76
CA GLU A 508 -25.26 -2.56 -27.71
C GLU A 508 -25.84 -3.54 -26.67
N ASN A 509 -25.40 -4.80 -26.68
CA ASN A 509 -25.76 -5.79 -25.66
C ASN A 509 -25.34 -5.42 -24.22
N ARG A 510 -24.45 -4.44 -24.04
CA ARG A 510 -24.06 -3.91 -22.73
C ARG A 510 -24.81 -2.63 -22.37
N LEU A 511 -25.26 -1.86 -23.36
CA LEU A 511 -26.11 -0.68 -23.19
C LEU A 511 -27.55 -1.07 -22.84
N THR A 512 -28.12 -2.12 -23.44
CA THR A 512 -29.46 -2.64 -23.06
C THR A 512 -29.51 -3.04 -21.58
N LEU A 513 -28.45 -3.70 -21.08
CA LEU A 513 -28.31 -4.10 -19.68
C LEU A 513 -28.03 -2.94 -18.70
N GLN A 514 -27.72 -1.73 -19.20
CA GLN A 514 -27.37 -0.59 -18.34
C GLN A 514 -28.57 -0.08 -17.52
N SER A 515 -29.78 -0.09 -18.08
CA SER A 515 -30.97 0.43 -17.38
C SER A 515 -31.47 -0.53 -16.27
N PRO A 516 -31.53 -1.86 -16.47
CA PRO A 516 -31.83 -2.80 -15.38
C PRO A 516 -30.75 -2.79 -14.29
N LEU A 517 -29.46 -2.73 -14.64
CA LEU A 517 -28.38 -2.61 -13.66
C LEU A 517 -28.46 -1.31 -12.85
N SER A 518 -28.87 -0.20 -13.47
CA SER A 518 -29.07 1.07 -12.76
C SER A 518 -30.24 1.00 -11.78
N ARG A 519 -31.36 0.38 -12.16
CA ARG A 519 -32.50 0.10 -11.28
C ARG A 519 -32.10 -0.82 -10.11
N LEU A 520 -31.36 -1.89 -10.40
CA LEU A 520 -30.85 -2.83 -9.38
C LEU A 520 -29.88 -2.14 -8.41
N ARG A 521 -28.94 -1.33 -8.91
CA ARG A 521 -28.03 -0.51 -8.09
C ARG A 521 -28.81 0.46 -7.18
N GLY A 522 -29.89 1.05 -7.68
CA GLY A 522 -30.80 1.87 -6.87
C GLY A 522 -31.44 1.08 -5.73
N ARG A 523 -32.07 -0.07 -6.04
CA ARG A 523 -32.69 -0.95 -5.04
C ARG A 523 -31.69 -1.47 -4.02
N LEU A 524 -30.51 -1.93 -4.45
CA LEU A 524 -29.43 -2.38 -3.55
C LEU A 524 -28.92 -1.24 -2.68
N LYS A 525 -28.80 -0.01 -3.20
CA LYS A 525 -28.41 1.14 -2.36
C LYS A 525 -29.46 1.44 -1.28
N LEU A 526 -30.75 1.35 -1.59
CA LEU A 526 -31.84 1.54 -0.62
C LEU A 526 -31.86 0.44 0.45
N ILE A 527 -31.68 -0.82 0.04
CA ILE A 527 -31.59 -1.95 0.98
C ILE A 527 -30.36 -1.80 1.89
N VAL A 528 -29.20 -1.41 1.33
CA VAL A 528 -28.00 -1.15 2.13
C VAL A 528 -28.18 0.03 3.07
N SER A 529 -28.83 1.13 2.65
CA SER A 529 -29.09 2.26 3.57
C SER A 529 -30.04 1.86 4.69
N GLN A 530 -31.13 1.15 4.38
CA GLN A 530 -32.07 0.64 5.39
C GLN A 530 -31.42 -0.35 6.37
N ILE A 531 -30.51 -1.21 5.90
CA ILE A 531 -29.71 -2.08 6.78
C ILE A 531 -28.76 -1.26 7.65
N THR A 532 -28.08 -0.23 7.11
CA THR A 532 -27.22 0.63 7.94
C THR A 532 -28.02 1.45 8.97
N GLU A 533 -29.21 1.93 8.62
CA GLU A 533 -30.11 2.65 9.52
C GLU A 533 -30.62 1.72 10.63
N THR A 534 -31.16 0.55 10.30
CA THR A 534 -31.60 -0.44 11.31
C THR A 534 -30.45 -1.02 12.15
N SER A 535 -29.22 -1.06 11.63
CA SER A 535 -28.04 -1.44 12.43
C SER A 535 -27.53 -0.33 13.38
N ASN A 536 -27.91 0.93 13.14
CA ASN A 536 -27.65 2.05 14.05
C ASN A 536 -28.76 2.23 15.09
N GLU A 537 -29.94 1.63 14.88
CA GLU A 537 -30.98 1.52 15.92
C GLU A 537 -30.59 0.44 16.93
N GLY A 538 -29.76 0.84 17.90
CA GLY A 538 -29.65 0.12 19.18
C GLY A 538 -31.02 -0.02 19.86
N PRO A 539 -31.15 -0.90 20.87
CA PRO A 539 -32.45 -1.28 21.41
C PRO A 539 -33.23 -0.05 21.90
N LYS A 540 -34.30 0.28 21.16
CA LYS A 540 -35.30 1.25 21.59
C LYS A 540 -35.97 0.70 22.84
N GLU A 541 -36.04 1.51 23.89
CA GLU A 541 -36.87 1.22 25.06
C GLU A 541 -38.34 1.15 24.62
N ASP A 542 -39.12 0.29 25.29
CA ASP A 542 -40.52 0.02 24.93
C ASP A 542 -41.40 1.28 25.10
N VAL A 543 -41.56 2.05 24.03
CA VAL A 543 -42.60 3.08 23.93
C VAL A 543 -43.87 2.39 23.45
N GLU A 544 -44.81 2.19 24.37
CA GLU A 544 -46.11 1.58 24.08
C GLU A 544 -46.81 2.29 22.91
N ALA A 545 -47.31 1.50 21.95
CA ALA A 545 -48.07 2.02 20.83
C ALA A 545 -49.41 2.59 21.33
N LEU A 546 -49.58 3.92 21.26
CA LEU A 546 -50.82 4.59 21.64
C LEU A 546 -51.96 4.20 20.68
N VAL A 547 -52.78 3.24 21.09
CA VAL A 547 -53.94 2.79 20.32
C VAL A 547 -55.08 3.80 20.43
N THR A 548 -55.20 4.70 19.45
CA THR A 548 -56.38 5.57 19.31
C THR A 548 -57.52 4.81 18.65
N PHE A 549 -58.43 4.29 19.46
CA PHE A 549 -59.75 3.83 19.00
C PHE A 549 -60.57 5.03 18.52
N ASN A 550 -60.63 5.21 17.20
CA ASN A 550 -61.66 6.05 16.57
C ASN A 550 -62.90 5.19 16.32
N ASP A 551 -63.70 4.97 17.36
CA ASP A 551 -65.05 4.43 17.17
C ASP A 551 -65.87 5.40 16.31
N LYS A 552 -66.59 4.82 15.34
CA LYS A 552 -67.53 5.57 14.50
C LYS A 552 -68.86 5.64 15.24
N ASP A 553 -69.33 6.85 15.48
CA ASP A 553 -70.76 7.09 15.71
C ASP A 553 -71.25 8.28 14.87
N LEU A 554 -72.55 8.29 14.59
CA LEU A 554 -73.13 9.11 13.52
C LEU A 554 -73.90 10.33 14.04
N SER A 555 -73.81 11.45 13.32
CA SER A 555 -74.99 12.28 13.03
C SER A 555 -74.78 13.26 11.87
N ASP A 556 -75.86 13.43 11.10
CA ASP A 556 -76.19 14.54 10.20
C ASP A 556 -76.02 15.95 10.84
N SER A 557 -76.00 17.08 10.11
CA SER A 557 -76.16 17.37 8.66
C SER A 557 -75.39 18.65 8.26
N ASP A 558 -75.13 18.85 6.95
CA ASP A 558 -75.77 19.91 6.14
C ASP A 558 -75.18 20.00 4.71
N ARG A 559 -75.94 20.66 3.81
CA ARG A 559 -75.57 21.02 2.43
C ARG A 559 -75.31 22.55 2.40
N GLU A 560 -74.84 23.26 1.36
CA GLU A 560 -74.87 23.16 -0.12
C GLU A 560 -73.55 23.75 -0.72
N ILE A 561 -73.10 23.38 -1.95
CA ILE A 561 -73.07 24.19 -3.20
C ILE A 561 -72.39 25.58 -3.03
N GLU A 562 -71.34 26.02 -3.77
CA GLU A 562 -70.96 26.02 -5.21
C GLU A 562 -69.41 26.24 -5.29
N MET A 563 -68.56 25.97 -6.31
CA MET A 563 -68.53 25.20 -7.59
C MET A 563 -67.07 25.23 -8.16
N ALA A 564 -66.87 25.02 -9.47
CA ALA A 564 -65.60 25.09 -10.24
C ALA A 564 -64.93 26.49 -10.24
N GLU A 565 -63.69 26.74 -10.68
CA GLU A 565 -62.78 26.10 -11.67
C GLU A 565 -61.31 26.12 -11.17
N LEU A 566 -60.29 25.41 -11.70
CA LEU A 566 -60.05 24.41 -12.76
C LEU A 566 -58.83 23.54 -12.27
N LEU A 567 -58.20 22.56 -12.93
CA LEU A 567 -58.08 22.12 -14.34
C LEU A 567 -58.41 20.61 -14.46
N ASN A 568 -58.97 20.19 -15.58
CA ASN A 568 -59.40 18.80 -15.81
C ASN A 568 -58.67 18.14 -17.01
N SER A 569 -58.76 16.81 -17.13
CA SER A 569 -58.38 15.94 -18.27
C SER A 569 -56.87 15.79 -18.58
N ALA A 570 -56.34 14.67 -19.09
CA ALA A 570 -56.79 13.28 -19.34
C ALA A 570 -55.53 12.44 -19.69
N SER A 571 -55.43 11.11 -19.72
CA SER A 571 -56.31 9.92 -19.48
C SER A 571 -55.38 8.79 -18.90
N GLU A 572 -55.69 7.52 -18.60
CA GLU A 572 -56.62 6.47 -19.09
C GLU A 572 -56.37 5.99 -20.55
N ASN A 573 -56.27 4.70 -20.90
CA ASN A 573 -56.09 3.44 -20.12
C ASN A 573 -54.89 2.65 -20.74
N GLU A 574 -54.74 1.32 -20.88
CA GLU A 574 -55.58 0.12 -20.72
C GLU A 574 -54.69 -1.15 -20.63
N TRP A 575 -55.27 -2.35 -20.45
CA TRP A 575 -54.57 -3.65 -20.43
C TRP A 575 -55.27 -4.66 -21.35
N ALA A 576 -54.53 -5.63 -21.89
CA ALA A 576 -55.06 -6.77 -22.65
C ALA A 576 -54.42 -8.09 -22.19
N GLU A 577 -55.22 -9.16 -22.11
CA GLU A 577 -54.83 -10.44 -21.50
C GLU A 577 -54.29 -11.47 -22.51
N GLU A 578 -53.76 -12.58 -21.99
CA GLU A 578 -53.23 -13.70 -22.74
C GLU A 578 -54.33 -14.59 -23.35
N SER A 579 -54.02 -15.25 -24.47
CA SER A 579 -54.44 -16.64 -24.66
C SER A 579 -53.41 -17.39 -25.51
N SER A 580 -53.21 -18.67 -25.22
CA SER A 580 -52.38 -19.57 -26.03
C SER A 580 -52.92 -20.99 -25.95
N SER A 581 -52.95 -21.68 -27.08
CA SER A 581 -53.25 -23.12 -27.17
C SER A 581 -52.83 -23.67 -28.54
N ASP A 582 -51.71 -24.40 -28.58
CA ASP A 582 -51.40 -25.28 -29.71
C ASP A 582 -52.29 -26.53 -29.66
N GLN A 583 -52.73 -27.03 -30.81
CA GLN A 583 -53.17 -28.41 -30.99
C GLN A 583 -52.83 -28.94 -32.39
N GLU A 584 -52.84 -30.26 -32.56
CA GLU A 584 -51.97 -30.96 -33.52
C GLU A 584 -52.56 -31.14 -34.94
N MET A 585 -51.70 -31.60 -35.85
CA MET A 585 -52.00 -31.86 -37.26
C MET A 585 -53.14 -32.87 -37.51
N GLN A 586 -53.95 -32.65 -38.56
CA GLN A 586 -53.79 -33.39 -39.84
C GLN A 586 -54.75 -32.96 -40.98
N ASN A 587 -54.18 -32.94 -42.19
CA ASN A 587 -54.73 -33.33 -43.51
C ASN A 587 -55.99 -32.68 -44.12
N ASN A 588 -55.75 -32.21 -45.36
CA ASN A 588 -56.54 -32.43 -46.60
C ASN A 588 -57.79 -31.59 -46.95
N ASP A 589 -57.78 -31.18 -48.23
CA ASP A 589 -58.87 -31.05 -49.22
C ASP A 589 -60.04 -30.07 -48.93
N GLU A 590 -60.68 -29.42 -49.90
CA GLU A 590 -60.35 -29.08 -51.29
C GLU A 590 -61.34 -27.96 -51.72
N SER A 591 -60.92 -27.03 -52.60
CA SER A 591 -61.83 -26.17 -53.40
C SER A 591 -62.74 -25.21 -52.58
N ASP A 592 -63.48 -24.24 -53.15
CA ASP A 592 -63.46 -23.62 -54.49
C ASP A 592 -64.05 -22.19 -54.40
N THR A 593 -64.20 -21.50 -55.54
CA THR A 593 -65.14 -20.37 -55.79
C THR A 593 -64.90 -19.08 -54.98
N SER A 594 -64.41 -18.00 -55.61
CA SER A 594 -65.18 -17.01 -56.42
C SER A 594 -66.05 -16.08 -55.55
N ASP A 595 -66.12 -14.77 -55.74
CA ASP A 595 -65.67 -13.96 -56.88
C ASP A 595 -65.49 -12.47 -56.47
N ASN A 596 -64.82 -11.70 -57.33
CA ASN A 596 -65.16 -10.36 -57.89
C ASN A 596 -66.10 -9.40 -57.11
N GLU A 597 -65.98 -8.07 -57.19
CA GLU A 597 -65.23 -7.25 -58.17
C GLU A 597 -64.92 -5.83 -57.65
N ASP A 598 -64.03 -5.13 -58.37
CA ASP A 598 -63.58 -3.75 -58.13
C ASP A 598 -64.64 -2.65 -58.37
N MET A 599 -64.39 -1.46 -57.79
CA MET A 599 -64.76 -0.12 -58.31
C MET A 599 -63.93 0.98 -57.63
#